data_AF-A0A938RK88-F1
#
_entry.id   AF-A0A938RK88-F1
#
_cell.length_a   1.000
_cell.length_b   1.000
_cell.length_c   1.000
_cell.angle_alpha   90.00
_cell.angle_beta   90.00
_cell.angle_gamma   90.00
#
_symmetry.space_group_name_H-M   'P 1'
#
loop_
_entity.id
_entity.type
_entity.pdbx_description
1 polymer ?
#
loop_
_entity_poly.entity_id
_entity_poly.type
_entity_poly.pdbx_seq_one_letter_code
_entity_poly.pdbx_strand_id
1 'polypeptide(L)' 'MAGTLIEELVRRRNGMIVQSKKMDEIVDRIPSFAKNYRAGLRSLIGVPLIYKDGVIGVLYFWSKTPAAY' A
#
# COMPACT_ATOMS: atom_id res chain seq x y z
N MET A 1 9.14 2.10 -11.57
CA MET A 1 8.16 1.73 -10.52
C MET A 1 6.74 1.60 -11.06
N ALA A 2 6.56 1.53 -12.38
CA ALA A 2 5.26 1.42 -13.02
C ALA A 2 4.47 0.21 -12.50
N GLY A 3 3.22 0.41 -12.13
CA GLY A 3 2.31 -0.63 -11.64
C GLY A 3 2.47 -1.00 -10.16
N THR A 4 3.09 -0.15 -9.33
CA THR A 4 3.26 -0.42 -7.89
C THR A 4 2.33 0.43 -7.02
N LEU A 5 2.01 -0.04 -5.81
CA LEU A 5 1.26 0.76 -4.83
C LEU A 5 2.03 2.02 -4.40
N ILE A 6 3.36 1.96 -4.43
CA ILE A 6 4.23 3.12 -4.16
C ILE A 6 4.01 4.19 -5.22
N GLU A 7 3.95 3.83 -6.50
CA GLU A 7 3.66 4.77 -7.58
C GLU A 7 2.29 5.45 -7.40
N GLU A 8 1.26 4.70 -7.00
CA GLU A 8 -0.06 5.25 -6.71
C GLU A 8 -0.01 6.29 -5.57
N LEU A 9 0.71 5.99 -4.49
CA LEU A 9 0.88 6.88 -3.34
C LEU A 9 1.72 8.13 -3.68
N VAL A 10 2.76 7.96 -4.49
CA VAL A 10 3.59 9.07 -4.99
C VAL A 10 2.75 9.99 -5.88
N ARG A 11 1.92 9.42 -6.77
CA ARG A 11 1.06 10.20 -7.67
C ARG A 11 -0.02 10.97 -6.92
N ARG A 12 -0.69 10.34 -5.95
CA ARG A 12 -1.80 10.97 -5.23
C ARG A 12 -1.36 11.96 -4.15
N ARG A 13 -0.14 11.81 -3.60
CA ARG A 13 0.38 12.60 -2.47
C ARG A 13 -0.53 12.60 -1.24
N ASN A 14 -1.38 11.58 -1.09
CA ASN A 14 -2.23 11.36 0.07
C ASN A 14 -2.07 9.94 0.61
N GLY A 15 -2.39 9.75 1.88
CA GLY A 15 -2.39 8.44 2.50
C GLY A 15 -3.47 7.53 1.93
N MET A 16 -3.22 6.22 1.95
CA MET A 16 -4.20 5.20 1.58
C MET A 16 -4.34 4.17 2.69
N ILE A 17 -5.58 3.81 3.01
CA ILE A 17 -5.92 2.66 3.84
C ILE A 17 -6.46 1.56 2.93
N VAL A 18 -5.91 0.36 3.07
CA VAL A 18 -6.32 -0.83 2.33
C VAL A 18 -6.74 -1.91 3.32
N GLN A 19 -7.94 -2.43 3.10
CA GLN A 19 -8.54 -3.51 3.90
C GLN A 19 -8.72 -4.77 3.06
N SER A 20 -9.06 -5.89 3.71
CA SER A 20 -9.00 -7.25 3.14
C SER A 20 -9.62 -7.41 1.76
N LYS A 21 -10.90 -7.01 1.54
CA LYS A 21 -11.55 -7.14 0.22
C LYS A 21 -10.79 -6.39 -0.88
N LYS A 22 -10.30 -5.19 -0.56
CA LYS A 22 -9.53 -4.35 -1.47
C LYS A 22 -8.09 -4.84 -1.63
N MET A 23 -7.58 -5.58 -0.64
CA MET A 23 -6.26 -6.23 -0.73
C MET A 23 -6.28 -7.34 -1.79
N ASP A 24 -7.35 -8.14 -1.86
CA ASP A 24 -7.50 -9.17 -2.88
C ASP A 24 -7.45 -8.53 -4.29
N GLU A 25 -8.22 -7.44 -4.51
CA GLU A 25 -8.19 -6.66 -5.76
C GLU A 25 -6.79 -6.10 -6.08
N ILE A 26 -6.03 -5.67 -5.06
CA ILE A 26 -4.68 -5.14 -5.24
C ILE A 26 -3.69 -6.24 -5.60
N VAL A 27 -3.82 -7.44 -5.02
CA VAL A 27 -2.96 -8.58 -5.34
C VAL A 27 -3.14 -9.01 -6.79
N ASP A 28 -4.38 -8.99 -7.29
CA ASP A 28 -4.69 -9.32 -8.69
C ASP A 28 -4.07 -8.30 -9.66
N ARG A 29 -4.03 -7.02 -9.28
CA ARG A 29 -3.52 -5.93 -10.12
C ARG A 29 -2.02 -5.69 -9.98
N ILE A 30 -1.43 -6.07 -8.85
CA ILE A 30 -0.03 -5.79 -8.50
C ILE A 30 0.63 -7.11 -8.06
N PRO A 31 1.18 -7.90 -9.01
CA PRO A 31 1.75 -9.21 -8.72
C PRO A 31 2.86 -9.20 -7.66
N SER A 32 3.57 -8.08 -7.49
CA SER A 32 4.61 -7.93 -6.46
C SER A 32 4.04 -7.98 -5.02
N PHE A 33 2.74 -7.71 -4.82
CA PHE A 33 2.08 -7.84 -3.52
C PHE A 33 1.67 -9.27 -3.17
N ALA A 34 1.58 -10.16 -4.16
CA ALA A 34 1.16 -11.54 -3.94
C ALA A 34 2.04 -12.27 -2.93
N LYS A 35 3.34 -11.96 -2.87
CA LYS A 35 4.27 -12.52 -1.86
C LYS A 35 3.87 -12.12 -0.44
N ASN A 36 3.58 -10.83 -0.20
CA ASN A 36 3.19 -10.32 1.11
C ASN A 36 1.81 -10.83 1.53
N TYR A 37 0.88 -10.93 0.58
CA TYR A 37 -0.45 -11.50 0.81
C TYR A 37 -0.38 -12.98 1.24
N ARG A 38 0.44 -13.78 0.55
CA ARG A 38 0.71 -15.18 0.94
C ARG A 38 1.40 -15.29 2.30
N ALA A 39 2.20 -14.30 2.69
CA ALA A 39 2.80 -14.21 4.02
C ALA A 39 1.82 -13.76 5.13
N GLY A 40 0.56 -13.49 4.78
CA GLY A 40 -0.53 -13.20 5.71
C GLY A 40 -0.92 -11.73 5.81
N LEU A 41 -0.41 -10.84 4.95
CA LEU A 41 -0.85 -9.44 4.93
C LEU A 41 -2.35 -9.34 4.63
N ARG A 42 -3.10 -8.56 5.42
CA ARG A 42 -4.56 -8.39 5.28
C ARG A 42 -5.01 -6.94 5.23
N SER A 43 -4.31 -6.04 5.92
CA SER A 43 -4.55 -4.60 5.81
C SER A 43 -3.24 -3.81 5.85
N LEU A 44 -3.28 -2.60 5.31
CA LEU A 44 -2.18 -1.66 5.41
C LEU A 44 -2.66 -0.21 5.44
N ILE A 45 -1.80 0.65 5.99
CA ILE A 45 -1.78 2.09 5.71
C ILE A 45 -0.50 2.38 4.93
N GLY A 46 -0.61 3.12 3.83
CA GLY A 46 0.54 3.73 3.16
C GLY A 46 0.45 5.25 3.27
N VAL A 47 1.51 5.91 3.76
CA VAL A 47 1.56 7.36 3.93
C VAL A 47 2.76 7.91 3.16
N PRO A 48 2.57 8.81 2.17
CA PRO A 48 3.70 9.43 1.49
C PRO A 48 4.46 10.34 2.47
N LEU A 49 5.78 10.21 2.47
CA LEU A 49 6.68 11.11 3.19
C LEU A 49 7.03 12.26 2.24
N ILE A 50 6.62 13.47 2.62
CA ILE A 50 6.76 14.67 1.78
C ILE A 50 7.80 15.59 2.39
N TYR A 51 8.77 16.02 1.58
CA TYR A 51 9.73 17.06 1.93
C TYR A 51 9.72 18.12 0.84
N LYS A 52 9.42 19.37 1.22
CA LYS A 52 9.08 20.45 0.27
C LYS A 52 7.97 19.95 -0.67
N ASP A 53 8.15 20.11 -1.98
CA ASP A 53 7.20 19.67 -3.00
C ASP A 53 7.53 18.29 -3.56
N GLY A 54 8.37 17.49 -2.90
CA GLY A 54 8.77 16.15 -3.33
C GLY A 54 8.26 15.04 -2.41
N VAL A 55 7.77 13.94 -2.99
CA VAL A 55 7.59 12.69 -2.25
C VAL A 55 8.94 12.00 -2.17
N ILE A 56 9.48 11.87 -0.96
CA ILE A 56 10.81 11.27 -0.71
C ILE A 56 10.73 9.79 -0.33
N GLY A 57 9.52 9.28 -0.06
CA GLY A 57 9.30 7.89 0.30
C GLY A 57 7.85 7.63 0.69
N VAL A 58 7.60 6.41 1.18
CA VAL A 58 6.30 5.99 1.70
C VAL A 58 6.53 5.22 2.99
N LEU A 59 5.87 5.62 4.08
CA LEU A 59 5.78 4.85 5.30
C LEU A 59 4.62 3.87 5.21
N TYR A 60 4.87 2.60 5.50
CA TYR A 60 3.84 1.57 5.53
C TYR A 60 3.62 1.04 6.94
N PHE A 61 2.36 0.87 7.32
CA PHE A 61 1.93 0.04 8.44
C PHE A 61 1.25 -1.20 7.88
N TRP A 62 1.72 -2.39 8.25
CA TRP A 62 1.20 -3.66 7.78
C TRP A 62 0.57 -4.45 8.91
N SER A 63 -0.57 -5.05 8.64
CA SER A 63 -1.24 -5.94 9.61
C SER A 63 -1.72 -7.22 8.95
N LYS A 64 -1.61 -8.32 9.71
CA LYS A 64 -2.23 -9.61 9.37
C LYS A 64 -3.70 -9.66 9.80
N THR A 65 -4.16 -8.68 10.57
CA THR A 65 -5.53 -8.56 11.04
C THR A 65 -6.37 -7.80 10.00
N PRO A 66 -7.48 -8.38 9.50
CA PRO A 66 -8.47 -7.64 8.71
C PRO A 66 -8.95 -6.37 9.44
N ALA A 67 -9.14 -5.26 8.71
CA ALA A 67 -9.75 -4.05 9.27
C ALA A 67 -9.02 -3.45 10.50
N ALA A 68 -7.69 -3.59 10.57
CA ALA A 68 -6.90 -3.13 11.73
C ALA A 68 -6.77 -1.60 11.88
N TYR A 69 -7.23 -0.83 10.89
CA TYR A 69 -7.02 0.63 10.76
C TYR A 69 -8.27 1.32 10.25
#